data_AF-A0A9D6EW74-F1
#
_entry.id   AF-A0A9D6EW74-F1
#
_cell.length_a   1.000
_cell.length_b   1.000
_cell.length_c   1.000
_cell.angle_alpha   90.00
_cell.angle_beta   90.00
_cell.angle_gamma   90.00
#
_symmetry.space_group_name_H-M   'P 1'
#
loop_
_entity.id
_entity.type
_entity.pdbx_description
1 polymer ?
#
loop_
_entity_poly.entity_id
_entity_poly.type
_entity_poly.pdbx_seq_one_letter_code
_entity_poly.pdbx_strand_id
1 'polypeptide(L)'
;MSTQLQESAHLDEPLKAKEYADAVTRVVAERRAVVLKRNGTDVAAIIPFEYLELLEEAMARERAVEIARKVDWDRLVTHNPPPQAWFDGDEVKPF
;
A
#
# COMPACT_ATOMS: atom_id res chain seq x y z
N MET A 1 -2.60 -11.09 -16.58
CA MET A 1 -2.98 -12.45 -16.18
C MET A 1 -2.20 -12.80 -14.92
N SER A 2 -2.88 -12.88 -13.79
CA SER A 2 -2.28 -13.10 -12.46
C SER A 2 -2.15 -14.60 -12.18
N THR A 3 -0.95 -15.08 -11.88
CA THR A 3 -0.73 -16.50 -11.56
C THR A 3 -1.05 -16.75 -10.09
N GLN A 4 -1.79 -17.82 -9.80
CA GLN A 4 -2.35 -18.12 -8.47
C GLN A 4 -1.65 -19.34 -7.90
N LEU A 5 -1.22 -19.29 -6.63
CA LEU A 5 -0.65 -20.42 -5.90
C LEU A 5 -1.67 -20.91 -4.86
N GLN A 6 -1.89 -22.21 -4.74
CA GLN A 6 -2.90 -22.77 -3.83
C GLN A 6 -2.26 -23.30 -2.55
N GLU A 7 -2.57 -22.67 -1.41
CA GLU A 7 -2.12 -23.07 -0.08
C GLU A 7 -3.11 -24.08 0.53
N SER A 8 -2.65 -25.25 0.99
CA SER A 8 -3.50 -26.28 1.65
C SER A 8 -3.35 -26.28 3.17
N ALA A 9 -4.40 -26.72 3.87
CA ALA A 9 -4.55 -26.66 5.33
C ALA A 9 -3.62 -27.57 6.17
N HIS A 10 -2.86 -28.47 5.55
CA HIS A 10 -1.85 -29.30 6.22
C HIS A 10 -0.49 -29.16 5.52
N LEU A 11 0.55 -28.98 6.35
CA LEU A 11 1.94 -28.77 5.98
C LEU A 11 2.61 -30.13 5.70
N ASP A 12 2.55 -30.60 4.46
CA ASP A 12 3.54 -31.58 3.96
C ASP A 12 4.74 -30.78 3.42
N GLU A 13 5.83 -30.76 4.18
CA GLU A 13 6.88 -29.72 4.14
C GLU A 13 7.81 -29.69 2.91
N PRO A 14 8.23 -30.79 2.24
CA PRO A 14 9.31 -30.68 1.24
C PRO A 14 8.86 -30.26 -0.18
N LEU A 15 7.69 -30.71 -0.66
CA LEU A 15 7.23 -30.40 -2.02
C LEU A 15 6.74 -28.95 -2.14
N LYS A 16 6.05 -28.45 -1.11
CA LYS A 16 5.53 -27.08 -1.05
C LYS A 16 6.60 -26.02 -0.77
N ALA A 17 7.69 -26.37 -0.07
CA ALA A 17 8.83 -25.47 0.09
C ALA A 17 9.48 -25.12 -1.25
N LYS A 18 9.52 -26.08 -2.18
CA LYS A 18 9.99 -25.86 -3.56
C LYS A 18 9.05 -24.93 -4.33
N GLU A 19 7.74 -25.16 -4.26
CA GLU A 19 6.75 -24.29 -4.91
C GLU A 19 6.81 -22.85 -4.39
N TYR A 20 7.04 -22.67 -3.09
CA TYR A 20 7.24 -21.35 -2.50
C TYR A 20 8.53 -20.69 -2.98
N ALA A 21 9.65 -21.43 -2.99
CA ALA A 21 10.93 -20.92 -3.48
C ALA A 21 10.87 -20.53 -4.97
N ASP A 22 10.18 -21.35 -5.79
CA ASP A 22 9.94 -21.06 -7.20
C ASP A 22 9.07 -19.81 -7.36
N ALA A 23 8.04 -19.65 -6.53
CA ALA A 23 7.19 -18.45 -6.53
C ALA A 23 7.97 -17.18 -6.18
N VAL A 24 8.80 -17.21 -5.13
CA VAL A 24 9.66 -16.08 -4.75
C VAL A 24 10.65 -15.76 -5.87
N THR A 25 11.32 -16.77 -6.42
CA THR A 25 12.27 -16.60 -7.54
C THR A 25 11.59 -15.93 -8.73
N ARG A 26 10.36 -16.35 -9.03
CA ARG A 26 9.58 -15.77 -10.11
C ARG A 26 9.14 -14.34 -9.84
N VAL A 27 8.70 -14.02 -8.62
CA VAL A 27 8.33 -12.65 -8.22
C VAL A 27 9.52 -11.71 -8.39
N VAL A 28 10.72 -12.14 -7.99
CA VAL A 28 11.95 -11.37 -8.17
C VAL A 28 12.30 -11.20 -9.67
N ALA A 29 12.24 -12.28 -10.45
CA ALA A 29 12.63 -12.27 -11.86
C ALA A 29 11.65 -11.49 -12.75
N GLU A 30 10.34 -11.71 -12.58
CA GLU A 30 9.30 -11.11 -13.43
C GLU A 30 8.80 -9.76 -12.89
N ARG A 31 9.17 -9.40 -11.65
CA ARG A 31 8.65 -8.23 -10.92
C ARG A 31 7.13 -8.18 -10.89
N ARG A 32 6.49 -9.36 -10.81
CA ARG A 32 5.04 -9.51 -10.77
C ARG A 32 4.63 -10.15 -9.47
N ALA A 33 3.64 -9.54 -8.80
CA ALA A 33 3.05 -10.08 -7.59
C ALA A 33 2.39 -11.44 -7.86
N VAL A 34 2.51 -12.35 -6.89
CA VAL A 34 1.80 -13.63 -6.88
C VAL A 34 0.82 -13.64 -5.73
N VAL A 35 -0.44 -13.97 -6.01
CA VAL A 35 -1.50 -14.08 -5.00
C VAL A 35 -1.60 -15.53 -4.54
N LEU A 36 -1.46 -15.73 -3.23
CA LEU A 36 -1.67 -16.99 -2.56
C LEU A 36 -3.16 -17.14 -2.23
N LYS A 37 -3.73 -18.29 -2.57
CA LYS A 37 -5.13 -18.62 -2.35
C LYS A 37 -5.27 -19.85 -1.47
N ARG A 38 -6.17 -19.80 -0.49
CA ARG A 38 -6.58 -20.94 0.30
C ARG A 38 -8.05 -21.24 0.04
N ASN A 39 -8.34 -22.43 -0.46
CA ASN A 39 -9.70 -22.84 -0.87
C ASN A 39 -10.36 -21.84 -1.85
N GLY A 40 -9.58 -21.30 -2.78
CA GLY A 40 -10.04 -20.31 -3.76
C GLY A 40 -10.12 -18.87 -3.24
N THR A 41 -9.92 -18.64 -1.94
CA THR A 41 -9.92 -17.31 -1.31
C THR A 41 -8.51 -16.75 -1.26
N ASP A 42 -8.33 -15.50 -1.69
CA ASP A 42 -7.07 -14.78 -1.63
C ASP A 42 -6.68 -14.57 -0.14
N VAL A 43 -5.51 -15.03 0.27
CA VAL A 43 -5.05 -14.99 1.67
C VAL A 43 -3.80 -14.15 1.88
N ALA A 44 -2.91 -14.10 0.89
CA ALA A 44 -1.66 -13.35 0.96
C ALA A 44 -1.14 -13.02 -0.43
N ALA A 45 -0.19 -12.09 -0.52
CA ALA A 45 0.53 -11.79 -1.76
C ALA A 45 2.04 -11.80 -1.50
N ILE A 46 2.78 -12.38 -2.43
CA ILE A 46 4.24 -12.29 -2.47
C ILE A 46 4.59 -11.17 -3.46
N ILE A 47 5.31 -10.16 -2.98
CA ILE A 47 5.74 -9.00 -3.75
C ILE A 47 7.24 -8.76 -3.57
N PRO A 48 7.91 -8.09 -4.53
CA PRO A 48 9.24 -7.55 -4.29
C PRO A 48 9.20 -6.58 -3.11
N PHE A 49 10.23 -6.61 -2.25
CA PHE A 49 10.29 -5.76 -1.07
C PHE A 49 10.26 -4.27 -1.43
N GLU A 50 10.86 -3.90 -2.56
CA GLU A 50 10.90 -2.54 -3.10
C GLU A 50 9.50 -1.98 -3.41
N TYR A 51 8.48 -2.84 -3.55
CA TYR A 51 7.11 -2.43 -3.80
C TYR A 51 6.32 -2.21 -2.52
N LEU A 52 6.86 -2.59 -1.36
CA LEU A 52 6.17 -2.43 -0.08
C LEU A 52 5.94 -0.95 0.24
N GLU A 53 6.99 -0.12 0.15
CA GLU A 53 6.90 1.31 0.44
C GLU A 53 5.89 2.02 -0.46
N LEU A 54 5.91 1.69 -1.76
CA LEU A 54 4.95 2.23 -2.73
C LEU A 54 3.50 1.82 -2.40
N LEU A 55 3.30 0.58 -1.94
CA LEU A 55 1.99 0.08 -1.55
C LEU A 55 1.48 0.80 -0.29
N GLU A 56 2.35 0.98 0.70
CA GLU A 56 2.02 1.69 1.93
C GLU A 56 1.64 3.15 1.64
N GLU A 57 2.39 3.83 0.77
CA GLU A 57 2.08 5.19 0.35
C GLU A 57 0.75 5.25 -0.41
N ALA A 58 0.50 4.33 -1.33
CA ALA A 58 -0.75 4.26 -2.08
C ALA A 58 -1.95 4.05 -1.14
N MET A 59 -1.83 3.15 -0.17
CA MET A 59 -2.88 2.90 0.83
C MET A 59 -3.07 4.11 1.76
N ALA A 60 -2.00 4.77 2.18
CA ALA A 60 -2.07 5.98 2.99
C ALA A 60 -2.79 7.10 2.24
N ARG A 61 -2.47 7.29 0.95
CA ARG A 61 -3.13 8.26 0.08
C ARG A 61 -4.62 7.96 -0.08
N GLU A 62 -4.99 6.71 -0.34
CA GLU A 62 -6.40 6.33 -0.50
C GLU A 62 -7.19 6.61 0.77
N ARG A 63 -6.64 6.25 1.94
CA ARG A 63 -7.25 6.57 3.24
C ARG A 63 -7.36 8.07 3.47
N ALA A 64 -6.33 8.84 3.16
CA ALA A 64 -6.36 10.29 3.29
C ALA A 64 -7.46 10.90 2.42
N VAL A 65 -7.62 10.43 1.18
CA VAL A 65 -8.70 10.84 0.28
C VAL A 65 -10.07 10.45 0.83
N GLU A 66 -10.21 9.25 1.38
CA GLU A 66 -11.48 8.80 1.97
C GLU A 66 -11.87 9.66 3.18
N ILE A 67 -10.91 9.97 4.05
CA ILE A 67 -11.11 10.87 5.20
C ILE A 67 -11.46 12.27 4.70
N ALA A 68 -10.71 12.80 3.75
CA ALA A 68 -10.95 14.13 3.19
C ALA A 68 -12.35 14.27 2.60
N ARG A 69 -12.90 13.23 1.97
CA ARG A 69 -14.29 13.24 1.45
C ARG A 69 -15.35 13.34 2.54
N LYS A 70 -15.05 12.93 3.77
CA LYS A 70 -15.98 12.98 4.92
C LYS A 70 -15.89 14.30 5.69
N VAL A 71 -14.89 15.13 5.40
CA VAL A 71 -14.71 16.44 6.04
C VAL A 71 -15.59 17.47 5.35
N ASP A 72 -16.38 18.20 6.14
CA ASP A 72 -17.08 19.41 5.70
C ASP A 72 -16.07 20.57 5.68
N TRP A 73 -15.40 20.71 4.53
CA TRP A 73 -14.33 21.70 4.35
C TRP A 73 -14.83 23.14 4.46
N ASP A 74 -16.04 23.42 3.96
CA ASP A 74 -16.63 24.77 3.99
C ASP A 74 -16.86 25.23 5.43
N ARG A 75 -17.39 24.33 6.27
CA ARG A 75 -17.54 24.60 7.70
C ARG A 75 -16.19 24.78 8.38
N LEU A 76 -15.21 23.94 8.05
CA LEU A 76 -13.88 23.96 8.68
C LEU A 76 -13.11 25.25 8.37
N VAL A 77 -13.13 25.72 7.11
CA VAL A 77 -12.55 27.01 6.71
C VAL A 77 -13.21 28.18 7.44
N THR A 78 -14.53 28.12 7.63
CA THR A 78 -15.27 29.17 8.32
C THR A 78 -14.95 29.22 9.83
N HIS A 79 -14.79 28.07 10.47
CA HIS A 79 -14.64 27.98 11.94
C HIS A 79 -13.18 27.96 12.40
N ASN A 80 -12.27 27.59 11.52
CA ASN A 80 -10.84 27.53 11.80
C ASN A 80 -10.08 28.08 10.57
N PRO A 81 -10.16 29.40 10.32
CA PRO A 81 -9.45 30.01 9.21
C PRO A 81 -7.94 29.78 9.40
N PRO A 82 -7.19 29.57 8.32
CA PRO A 82 -5.75 29.39 8.39
C PRO A 82 -5.10 30.61 9.08
N PRO A 83 -4.14 30.41 10.00
CA PRO A 83 -3.43 31.49 10.66
C PRO A 83 -2.81 32.46 9.65
N GLN A 84 -2.91 33.77 9.91
CA GLN A 84 -2.31 34.80 9.06
C GLN A 84 -0.80 34.57 8.83
N ALA A 85 -0.11 34.06 9.85
CA ALA A 85 1.32 33.70 9.80
C ALA A 85 1.68 32.62 8.76
N TRP A 86 0.70 31.89 8.19
CA TRP A 86 0.96 30.96 7.08
C TRP A 86 1.06 31.66 5.72
N PHE A 87 0.57 32.89 5.62
CA PHE A 87 0.56 33.71 4.40
C PHE A 87 1.52 34.89 4.46
N ASP A 88 1.96 35.25 5.66
CA ASP A 88 3.10 36.12 5.86
C ASP A 88 4.32 35.32 5.38
N GLY A 89 4.73 35.52 4.12
CA GLY A 89 5.93 34.90 3.59
C GLY A 89 7.14 35.24 4.48
N ASP A 90 8.22 34.46 4.37
CA ASP A 90 9.53 34.83 4.93
C ASP A 90 10.08 36.06 4.18
N GLU A 91 9.39 37.21 4.28
CA GLU A 91 9.88 38.48 3.78
C GLU A 91 11.12 38.83 4.59
N VAL A 92 12.27 38.55 3.99
CA VAL A 92 13.56 39.01 4.48
C VAL A 92 13.48 40.53 4.58
N LYS A 93 13.39 41.06 5.80
CA LYS A 93 13.38 42.50 6.06
C LYS A 93 14.61 43.14 5.40
N PRO A 94 14.46 44.18 4.55
CA PRO A 94 15.61 44.92 4.06
C PRO A 94 16.22 45.69 5.23
N PHE A 95 17.56 45.59 5.34
CA PHE A 95 18.38 46.27 6.34
C PHE A 95 18.33 47.79 6.19
#